data_AF-A0A364P177-F1
#
_entry.id   AF-A0A364P177-F1
#
_cell.length_a   1.000
_cell.length_b   1.000
_cell.length_c   1.000
_cell.angle_alpha   90.00
_cell.angle_beta   90.00
_cell.angle_gamma   90.00
#
_symmetry.space_group_name_H-M   'P 1'
#
loop_
_entity.id
_entity.type
_entity.pdbx_description
1 polymer ?
#
loop_
_entity_poly.entity_id
_entity_poly.type
_entity_poly.pdbx_seq_one_letter_code
_entity_poly.pdbx_strand_id
1 'polypeptide(L)'
;MSPKLEFTLLRLWHAALAGGFVVAYVTADEDTYRMHVFAGYWVLGALASRLLLALAGSEAGPLRLRRPSLSFGKPGRNPLFAWMAALLLPALALGAVSGIIADGIPKAEDLHEGLAQAGLWLVIAHAATIAWIFQGRRIREFLSGAALIAAVLAAGPAQAGDPARDAILAAYAKEAGQPFSAARGEALYRSKNTASPDFASCATCHTNDPAARGQHAKTGRVIEPVAVSANPKRFTDAAKVEERFTRDCQTVLGRACSALEKGDYVTFLAAK
;
A
#
# COMPACT_ATOMS: atom_id res chain seq x y z
N MET A 1 0.97 4.31 -38.85
CA MET A 1 0.64 3.08 -38.09
C MET A 1 -0.81 2.71 -38.37
N SER A 2 -1.18 1.42 -38.46
CA SER A 2 -2.59 1.07 -38.71
C SER A 2 -3.43 1.21 -37.42
N PRO A 3 -4.73 1.57 -37.50
CA PRO A 3 -5.57 1.69 -36.30
C PRO A 3 -5.65 0.41 -35.46
N LYS A 4 -5.61 -0.76 -36.12
CA LYS A 4 -5.59 -2.07 -35.45
C LYS A 4 -4.32 -2.24 -34.62
N LEU A 5 -3.16 -1.92 -35.20
CA LEU A 5 -1.87 -1.99 -34.49
C LEU A 5 -1.83 -1.02 -33.31
N GLU A 6 -2.26 0.22 -33.51
CA GLU A 6 -2.32 1.22 -32.43
C GLU A 6 -3.18 0.76 -31.24
N PHE A 7 -4.33 0.15 -31.52
CA PHE A 7 -5.21 -0.36 -30.47
C PHE A 7 -4.63 -1.58 -29.76
N THR A 8 -3.96 -2.47 -30.48
CA THR A 8 -3.21 -3.60 -29.88
C THR A 8 -2.11 -3.09 -28.95
N LEU A 9 -1.31 -2.12 -29.40
CA LEU A 9 -0.27 -1.52 -28.58
C LEU A 9 -0.84 -0.85 -27.33
N LEU A 10 -1.96 -0.15 -27.43
CA LEU A 10 -2.63 0.46 -26.28
C LEU A 10 -3.10 -0.58 -25.26
N ARG A 11 -3.64 -1.71 -25.72
CA ARG A 11 -4.07 -2.81 -24.84
C ARG A 11 -2.90 -3.51 -24.15
N LEU A 12 -1.83 -3.79 -24.89
CA LEU A 12 -0.61 -4.37 -24.33
C LEU A 12 0.01 -3.44 -23.30
N TRP A 13 0.09 -2.14 -23.62
CA TRP A 13 0.53 -1.12 -22.68
C TRP A 13 -0.35 -1.08 -21.42
N HIS A 14 -1.67 -1.10 -21.57
CA HIS A 14 -2.59 -1.10 -20.43
C HIS A 14 -2.41 -2.34 -19.56
N ALA A 15 -2.26 -3.52 -20.17
CA ALA A 15 -1.99 -4.76 -19.44
C ALA A 15 -0.66 -4.70 -18.69
N ALA A 16 0.40 -4.17 -19.32
CA ALA A 16 1.70 -3.99 -18.69
C ALA A 16 1.64 -3.02 -17.50
N LEU A 17 0.96 -1.88 -17.66
CA LEU A 17 0.79 -0.90 -16.58
C LEU A 17 -0.05 -1.47 -15.43
N ALA A 18 -1.20 -2.06 -15.73
CA ALA A 18 -2.12 -2.60 -14.72
C ALA A 18 -1.49 -3.78 -13.97
N GLY A 19 -0.84 -4.72 -14.68
CA GLY A 19 -0.14 -5.84 -14.08
C GLY A 19 1.01 -5.39 -13.19
N GLY A 20 1.83 -4.46 -13.67
CA GLY A 20 2.91 -3.86 -12.87
C GLY A 20 2.39 -3.16 -11.61
N PHE A 21 1.30 -2.40 -11.72
CA PHE A 21 0.69 -1.72 -10.58
C PHE A 21 0.16 -2.71 -9.53
N VAL A 22 -0.52 -3.78 -9.96
CA VAL A 22 -1.02 -4.82 -9.04
C VAL A 22 0.13 -5.48 -8.31
N VAL A 23 1.18 -5.91 -9.04
CA VAL A 23 2.36 -6.54 -8.43
C VAL A 23 3.02 -5.59 -7.44
N ALA A 24 3.24 -4.32 -7.82
CA ALA A 24 3.81 -3.33 -6.92
C ALA A 24 2.97 -3.19 -5.64
N TYR A 25 1.65 -3.09 -5.75
CA TYR A 25 0.79 -2.90 -4.59
C TYR A 25 0.80 -4.12 -3.64
N VAL A 26 0.69 -5.34 -4.18
CA VAL A 26 0.60 -6.56 -3.34
C VAL A 26 1.96 -7.02 -2.77
N THR A 27 3.07 -6.49 -3.29
CA THR A 27 4.42 -6.86 -2.83
C THR A 27 5.10 -5.80 -1.97
N ALA A 28 4.35 -4.76 -1.54
CA ALA A 28 4.89 -3.63 -0.78
C ALA A 28 5.38 -3.98 0.64
N ASP A 29 5.27 -5.24 1.06
CA ASP A 29 5.78 -5.74 2.33
C ASP A 29 7.32 -5.86 2.36
N GLU A 30 7.90 -6.13 3.54
CA GLU A 30 9.36 -6.24 3.68
C GLU A 30 9.98 -7.49 3.04
N ASP A 31 9.19 -8.55 2.86
CA ASP A 31 9.65 -9.88 2.41
C ASP A 31 9.76 -9.94 0.89
N THR A 32 8.81 -9.30 0.22
CA THR A 32 8.68 -9.25 -1.24
C THR A 32 9.12 -7.91 -1.81
N TYR A 33 9.76 -7.06 -0.99
CA TYR A 33 10.19 -5.71 -1.34
C TYR A 33 10.98 -5.61 -2.66
N ARG A 34 11.83 -6.60 -2.98
CA ARG A 34 12.57 -6.60 -4.25
C ARG A 34 11.64 -6.70 -5.47
N MET A 35 10.53 -7.44 -5.34
CA MET A 35 9.49 -7.50 -6.38
C MET A 35 8.73 -6.18 -6.46
N HIS A 36 8.46 -5.53 -5.32
CA HIS A 36 7.85 -4.20 -5.29
C HIS A 36 8.70 -3.16 -6.02
N VAL A 37 9.98 -3.10 -5.71
CA VAL A 37 10.93 -2.18 -6.37
C VAL A 37 10.99 -2.45 -7.88
N PHE A 38 11.15 -3.70 -8.28
CA PHE A 38 11.13 -4.08 -9.70
C PHE A 38 9.83 -3.66 -10.40
N ALA A 39 8.69 -3.94 -9.79
CA ALA A 39 7.38 -3.58 -10.33
C ALA A 39 7.19 -2.06 -10.40
N GLY A 40 7.73 -1.29 -9.43
CA GLY A 40 7.76 0.17 -9.46
C GLY A 40 8.52 0.71 -10.68
N TYR A 41 9.72 0.19 -10.96
CA TYR A 41 10.47 0.53 -12.16
C TYR A 41 9.75 0.11 -13.45
N TRP A 42 9.08 -1.05 -13.44
CA TRP A 42 8.25 -1.49 -14.57
C TRP A 42 7.09 -0.53 -14.84
N VAL A 43 6.40 -0.06 -13.80
CA VAL A 43 5.31 0.94 -13.91
C VAL A 43 5.84 2.25 -14.50
N LEU A 44 7.01 2.72 -14.04
CA LEU A 44 7.65 3.92 -14.62
C LEU A 44 8.02 3.73 -16.08
N GLY A 45 8.59 2.58 -16.44
CA GLY A 45 8.88 2.22 -17.82
C GLY A 45 7.62 2.20 -18.68
N ALA A 46 6.53 1.62 -18.17
CA ALA A 46 5.23 1.63 -18.84
C ALA A 46 4.70 3.06 -19.02
N LEU A 47 4.79 3.93 -18.01
CA LEU A 47 4.38 5.34 -18.12
C LEU A 47 5.24 6.12 -19.11
N ALA A 48 6.56 5.93 -19.11
CA ALA A 48 7.45 6.55 -20.10
C ALA A 48 7.13 6.07 -21.52
N SER A 49 6.91 4.77 -21.70
CA SER A 49 6.50 4.20 -22.98
C SER A 49 5.14 4.75 -23.45
N ARG A 50 4.24 5.11 -22.53
CA ARG A 50 2.96 5.75 -22.89
C ARG A 50 3.17 7.08 -23.60
N LEU A 51 4.12 7.87 -23.12
CA LEU A 51 4.47 9.17 -23.70
C LEU A 51 5.11 8.97 -25.08
N LEU A 52 6.02 8.02 -25.21
CA LEU A 52 6.64 7.67 -26.50
C LEU A 52 5.58 7.18 -27.52
N LEU A 53 4.68 6.29 -27.10
CA LEU A 53 3.58 5.81 -27.94
C LEU A 53 2.62 6.96 -28.32
N ALA A 54 2.41 7.95 -27.45
CA ALA A 54 1.61 9.13 -27.76
C ALA A 54 2.23 9.99 -28.86
N LEU A 55 3.57 10.09 -28.88
CA LEU A 55 4.33 10.82 -29.89
C LEU A 55 4.40 10.06 -31.23
N ALA A 56 4.45 8.72 -31.18
CA ALA A 56 4.53 7.87 -32.37
C ALA A 56 3.16 7.55 -33.03
N GLY A 57 2.07 7.76 -32.29
CA GLY A 57 0.70 7.49 -32.75
C GLY A 57 0.22 8.43 -33.85
N SER A 58 -0.76 8.00 -34.65
CA SER A 58 -1.36 8.88 -35.64
C SER A 58 -2.22 9.99 -34.99
N GLU A 59 -2.33 11.14 -35.67
CA GLU A 59 -3.08 12.31 -35.20
C GLU A 59 -4.55 11.99 -34.81
N ALA A 60 -5.19 11.04 -35.49
CA ALA A 60 -6.57 10.63 -35.19
C ALA A 60 -6.65 9.29 -34.44
N GLY A 61 -5.51 8.65 -34.18
CA GLY A 61 -5.40 7.30 -33.67
C GLY A 61 -5.56 7.18 -32.16
N PRO A 62 -5.84 5.96 -31.65
CA PRO A 62 -6.09 5.72 -30.23
C PRO A 62 -4.87 5.92 -29.33
N LEU A 63 -3.64 5.95 -29.87
CA LEU A 63 -2.45 6.22 -29.07
C LEU A 63 -2.30 7.69 -28.67
N ARG A 64 -2.95 8.62 -29.37
CA ARG A 64 -2.84 10.06 -29.08
C ARG A 64 -3.40 10.42 -27.71
N LEU A 65 -2.61 11.12 -26.90
CA LEU A 65 -3.09 11.73 -25.67
C LEU A 65 -3.89 12.99 -26.02
N ARG A 66 -5.19 12.95 -25.76
CA ARG A 66 -6.09 14.09 -25.98
C ARG A 66 -6.10 15.00 -24.76
N ARG A 67 -6.13 16.31 -25.04
CA ARG A 67 -6.38 17.30 -24.00
C ARG A 67 -7.82 17.12 -23.48
N PRO A 68 -8.01 17.07 -22.16
CA PRO A 68 -9.34 17.04 -21.58
C PRO A 68 -10.13 18.28 -22.00
N SER A 69 -11.42 18.11 -22.26
CA SER A 69 -12.34 19.19 -22.61
C SER A 69 -13.56 19.13 -21.70
N LEU A 70 -14.10 20.29 -21.36
CA LEU A 70 -15.36 20.42 -20.63
C LEU A 70 -16.59 20.41 -21.57
N SER A 71 -16.39 20.32 -22.89
CA SER A 71 -17.48 20.29 -23.86
C SER A 71 -18.02 18.86 -24.05
N PHE A 72 -19.26 18.63 -23.62
CA PHE A 72 -19.96 17.34 -23.72
C PHE A 72 -20.74 17.14 -25.04
N GLY A 73 -20.44 17.91 -26.09
CA GLY A 73 -21.38 18.12 -27.21
C GLY A 73 -21.18 17.32 -28.51
N LYS A 74 -20.17 16.45 -28.66
CA LYS A 74 -19.98 15.69 -29.92
C LYS A 74 -20.48 14.24 -29.82
N PRO A 75 -21.49 13.82 -30.62
CA PRO A 75 -21.95 12.44 -30.63
C PRO A 75 -20.83 11.47 -31.00
N GLY A 76 -20.70 10.39 -30.24
CA GLY A 76 -19.76 9.29 -30.51
C GLY A 76 -18.43 9.30 -29.74
N ARG A 77 -18.14 10.31 -28.91
CA ARG A 77 -16.90 10.33 -28.09
C ARG A 77 -17.14 10.94 -26.70
N ASN A 78 -16.99 10.13 -25.65
CA ASN A 78 -17.16 10.58 -24.26
C ASN A 78 -15.89 11.36 -23.80
N PRO A 79 -16.00 12.66 -23.46
CA PRO A 79 -14.85 13.47 -23.00
C PRO A 79 -14.24 12.96 -21.69
N LEU A 80 -14.98 12.12 -20.95
CA LEU A 80 -14.54 11.53 -19.70
C LEU A 80 -13.25 10.71 -19.86
N PHE A 81 -13.06 10.00 -20.98
CA PHE A 81 -11.85 9.19 -21.19
C PHE A 81 -10.57 10.03 -21.20
N ALA A 82 -10.64 11.26 -21.73
CA ALA A 82 -9.49 12.18 -21.72
C ALA A 82 -9.20 12.69 -20.29
N TRP A 83 -10.24 12.97 -19.51
CA TRP A 83 -10.10 13.32 -18.09
C TRP A 83 -9.54 12.17 -17.25
N MET A 84 -10.04 10.94 -17.44
CA MET A 84 -9.53 9.75 -16.75
C MET A 84 -8.03 9.57 -17.01
N ALA A 85 -7.59 9.69 -18.26
CA ALA A 85 -6.17 9.62 -18.60
C ALA A 85 -5.35 10.78 -18.00
N ALA A 86 -5.89 12.00 -18.03
CA ALA A 86 -5.24 13.19 -17.47
C ALA A 86 -5.10 13.16 -15.94
N LEU A 87 -5.93 12.39 -15.25
CA LEU A 87 -5.84 12.20 -13.79
C LEU A 87 -4.99 10.99 -13.42
N LEU A 88 -5.23 9.84 -14.06
CA LEU A 88 -4.54 8.58 -13.72
C LEU A 88 -3.05 8.62 -14.06
N LEU A 89 -2.68 9.11 -15.24
CA LEU A 89 -1.28 9.06 -15.66
C LEU A 89 -0.38 9.88 -14.73
N PRO A 90 -0.71 11.14 -14.37
CA PRO A 90 0.08 11.89 -13.40
C PRO A 90 0.04 11.30 -11.99
N ALA A 91 -1.12 10.84 -11.51
CA ALA A 91 -1.22 10.26 -10.17
C ALA A 91 -0.36 9.00 -10.02
N LEU A 92 -0.41 8.10 -11.00
CA LEU A 92 0.42 6.89 -11.02
C LEU A 92 1.90 7.23 -11.19
N ALA A 93 2.23 8.24 -12.00
CA ALA A 93 3.61 8.73 -12.12
C ALA A 93 4.14 9.30 -10.80
N LEU A 94 3.35 10.10 -10.09
CA LEU A 94 3.71 10.63 -8.77
C LEU A 94 3.91 9.51 -7.75
N GLY A 95 3.02 8.51 -7.73
CA GLY A 95 3.18 7.32 -6.89
C GLY A 95 4.48 6.57 -7.19
N ALA A 96 4.77 6.30 -8.46
CA ALA A 96 5.96 5.53 -8.82
C ALA A 96 7.28 6.30 -8.65
N VAL A 97 7.29 7.61 -8.94
CA VAL A 97 8.45 8.48 -8.69
C VAL A 97 8.71 8.64 -7.19
N SER A 98 7.66 8.85 -6.39
CA SER A 98 7.80 8.92 -4.93
C SER A 98 8.34 7.62 -4.33
N GLY A 99 8.07 6.46 -4.95
CA GLY A 99 8.65 5.18 -4.55
C GLY A 99 10.17 5.13 -4.72
N ILE A 100 10.69 5.64 -5.84
CA ILE A 100 12.15 5.78 -6.03
C ILE A 100 12.75 6.71 -4.97
N ILE A 101 12.07 7.82 -4.69
CA ILE A 101 12.54 8.77 -3.68
C ILE A 101 12.55 8.13 -2.29
N ALA A 102 11.51 7.36 -1.95
CA ALA A 102 11.39 6.65 -0.68
C ALA A 102 12.49 5.59 -0.50
N ASP A 103 12.88 4.89 -1.56
CA ASP A 103 13.97 3.89 -1.52
C ASP A 103 15.32 4.52 -1.12
N GLY A 104 15.58 5.76 -1.55
CA GLY A 104 16.80 6.50 -1.18
C GLY A 104 16.67 7.36 0.09
N ILE A 105 15.44 7.75 0.44
CA ILE A 105 15.14 8.69 1.54
C ILE A 105 14.01 8.09 2.39
N PRO A 106 14.31 7.35 3.48
CA PRO A 106 13.29 6.67 4.28
C PRO A 106 12.17 7.58 4.82
N LYS A 107 12.47 8.87 5.05
CA LYS A 107 11.47 9.86 5.47
C LYS A 107 10.37 10.12 4.42
N ALA A 108 10.59 9.74 3.17
CA ALA A 108 9.60 9.87 2.10
C ALA A 108 8.68 8.65 1.98
N GLU A 109 8.87 7.59 2.78
CA GLU A 109 8.01 6.39 2.78
C GLU A 109 6.55 6.73 3.06
N ASP A 110 6.26 7.58 4.06
CA ASP A 110 4.89 7.98 4.39
C ASP A 110 4.21 8.72 3.22
N LEU A 111 4.96 9.58 2.53
CA LEU A 111 4.45 10.31 1.37
C LEU A 111 4.18 9.34 0.22
N HIS A 112 5.10 8.41 -0.03
CA HIS A 112 4.91 7.37 -1.04
C HIS A 112 3.69 6.49 -0.74
N GLU A 113 3.53 6.05 0.52
CA GLU A 113 2.38 5.26 0.96
C GLU A 113 1.07 6.03 0.73
N GLY A 114 1.01 7.30 1.15
CA GLY A 114 -0.15 8.16 0.94
C GLY A 114 -0.50 8.35 -0.55
N LEU A 115 0.51 8.59 -1.39
CA LEU A 115 0.32 8.73 -2.85
C LEU A 115 -0.09 7.41 -3.51
N ALA A 116 0.50 6.28 -3.10
CA ALA A 116 0.16 4.96 -3.59
C ALA A 116 -1.29 4.60 -3.23
N GLN A 117 -1.74 4.91 -2.01
CA GLN A 117 -3.10 4.69 -1.56
C GLN A 117 -4.10 5.56 -2.34
N ALA A 118 -3.80 6.84 -2.53
CA ALA A 118 -4.63 7.72 -3.37
C ALA A 118 -4.69 7.22 -4.83
N GLY A 119 -3.56 6.75 -5.36
CA GLY A 119 -3.47 6.13 -6.68
C GLY A 119 -4.35 4.88 -6.82
N LEU A 120 -4.34 3.99 -5.83
CA LEU A 120 -5.20 2.80 -5.82
C LEU A 120 -6.68 3.18 -5.89
N TRP A 121 -7.13 4.10 -5.04
CA TRP A 121 -8.52 4.55 -5.05
C TRP A 121 -8.92 5.17 -6.38
N LEU A 122 -8.02 5.90 -7.03
CA LEU A 122 -8.26 6.44 -8.36
C LEU A 122 -8.39 5.35 -9.43
N VAL A 123 -7.56 4.29 -9.37
CA VAL A 123 -7.66 3.12 -10.25
C VAL A 123 -8.97 2.36 -10.04
N ILE A 124 -9.40 2.17 -8.78
CA ILE A 124 -10.69 1.56 -8.45
C ILE A 124 -11.85 2.40 -9.00
N ALA A 125 -11.81 3.73 -8.79
CA ALA A 125 -12.82 4.65 -9.31
C ALA A 125 -12.88 4.61 -10.85
N HIS A 126 -11.72 4.51 -11.52
CA HIS A 126 -11.64 4.30 -12.96
C HIS A 126 -12.31 2.99 -13.39
N ALA A 127 -11.95 1.87 -12.77
CA ALA A 127 -12.53 0.56 -13.11
C ALA A 127 -14.05 0.54 -12.90
N ALA A 128 -14.54 1.11 -11.80
CA ALA A 128 -15.96 1.25 -11.50
C ALA A 128 -16.69 2.13 -12.54
N THR A 129 -16.08 3.25 -12.93
CA THR A 129 -16.64 4.15 -13.95
C THR A 129 -16.73 3.48 -15.32
N ILE A 130 -15.70 2.72 -15.72
CA ILE A 130 -15.71 1.93 -16.96
C ILE A 130 -16.79 0.85 -16.90
N ALA A 131 -16.86 0.09 -15.80
CA ALA A 131 -17.89 -0.91 -15.59
C ALA A 131 -19.29 -0.28 -15.72
N TRP A 132 -19.52 0.88 -15.11
CA TRP A 132 -20.79 1.60 -15.21
C TRP A 132 -21.13 2.03 -16.64
N ILE A 133 -20.17 2.59 -17.38
CA ILE A 133 -20.39 3.04 -18.78
C ILE A 133 -20.76 1.86 -19.69
N PHE A 134 -20.09 0.73 -19.56
CA PHE A 134 -20.27 -0.41 -20.47
C PHE A 134 -21.36 -1.40 -20.03
N GLN A 135 -21.64 -1.52 -18.72
CA GLN A 135 -22.74 -2.35 -18.19
C GLN A 135 -24.06 -1.58 -18.04
N GLY A 136 -24.05 -0.25 -18.22
CA GLY A 136 -25.20 0.64 -18.04
C GLY A 136 -26.39 0.41 -18.99
N ARG A 137 -26.30 -0.48 -19.99
CA ARG A 137 -27.47 -0.91 -20.79
C ARG A 137 -28.24 -2.06 -20.13
N ARG A 138 -27.58 -2.87 -19.30
CA ARG A 138 -28.14 -4.06 -18.63
C ARG A 138 -28.55 -3.78 -17.18
N ILE A 139 -27.92 -2.77 -16.55
CA ILE A 139 -28.18 -2.37 -15.14
C ILE A 139 -29.28 -1.30 -15.02
N ARG A 140 -29.57 -0.53 -16.09
CA ARG A 140 -30.62 0.51 -16.08
C ARG A 140 -32.03 -0.01 -15.82
N GLU A 141 -32.29 -1.30 -16.06
CA GLU A 141 -33.56 -1.95 -15.72
C GLU A 141 -33.60 -2.45 -14.26
N PHE A 142 -32.45 -2.57 -13.60
CA PHE A 142 -32.34 -3.13 -12.25
C PHE A 142 -32.19 -2.06 -11.16
N LEU A 143 -31.65 -0.87 -11.49
CA LEU A 143 -31.37 0.21 -10.53
C LEU A 143 -32.30 1.43 -10.70
N SER A 144 -33.60 1.19 -10.88
CA SER A 144 -34.66 2.18 -10.58
C SER A 144 -35.09 2.15 -9.10
N GLY A 145 -34.27 1.57 -8.22
CA GLY A 145 -34.45 1.60 -6.77
C GLY A 145 -33.10 1.66 -6.07
N ALA A 146 -32.99 2.53 -5.08
CA ALA A 146 -31.84 2.74 -4.20
C ALA A 146 -30.63 3.48 -4.81
N ALA A 147 -30.80 4.80 -4.96
CA ALA A 147 -29.71 5.75 -4.83
C ALA A 147 -29.68 6.30 -3.39
N LEU A 148 -28.45 6.61 -2.94
CA LEU A 148 -28.03 7.35 -1.73
C LEU A 148 -27.85 6.55 -0.43
N ILE A 149 -26.60 6.52 0.03
CA ILE A 149 -26.07 7.14 1.26
C ILE A 149 -24.56 6.83 1.26
N ALA A 150 -23.71 7.77 0.85
CA ALA A 150 -23.08 8.84 1.63
C ALA A 150 -21.66 8.44 2.08
N ALA A 151 -20.68 9.12 1.49
CA ALA A 151 -19.32 9.21 1.98
C ALA A 151 -19.26 10.29 3.07
N VAL A 152 -18.92 9.90 4.30
CA VAL A 152 -18.17 10.74 5.27
C VAL A 152 -17.49 9.77 6.23
N LEU A 153 -16.17 9.93 6.42
CA LEU A 153 -15.45 9.97 7.71
C LEU A 153 -13.98 9.56 7.50
N ALA A 154 -13.09 10.54 7.56
CA ALA A 154 -11.72 10.36 8.06
C ALA A 154 -11.09 11.74 8.34
N ALA A 155 -11.30 12.24 9.57
CA ALA A 155 -10.39 13.19 10.19
C ALA A 155 -10.23 12.74 11.64
N GLY A 156 -9.00 12.34 12.01
CA GLY A 156 -8.62 12.05 13.39
C GLY A 156 -7.63 13.09 13.89
N PRO A 157 -7.74 13.59 15.13
CA PRO A 157 -6.71 14.43 15.73
C PRO A 157 -5.58 13.56 16.30
N ALA A 158 -4.41 14.16 16.49
CA ALA A 158 -3.29 13.60 17.26
C ALA A 158 -2.98 14.51 18.45
N GLN A 159 -2.77 13.93 19.65
CA GLN A 159 -1.59 14.12 20.53
C GLN A 159 -1.78 13.46 21.92
N ALA A 160 -0.65 12.97 22.47
CA ALA A 160 -0.32 12.56 23.84
C ALA A 160 -1.01 11.30 24.43
N GLY A 161 -0.26 10.19 24.41
CA GLY A 161 -0.78 8.82 24.60
C GLY A 161 -1.61 8.47 23.38
N ASP A 162 -1.13 7.62 22.47
CA ASP A 162 -1.90 7.35 21.25
C ASP A 162 -3.13 6.51 21.64
N PRO A 163 -4.36 7.06 21.56
CA PRO A 163 -5.56 6.31 21.96
C PRO A 163 -5.74 5.04 21.13
N ALA A 164 -5.16 4.99 19.92
CA ALA A 164 -5.15 3.79 19.11
C ALA A 164 -4.29 2.69 19.72
N ARG A 165 -3.14 3.02 20.33
CA ARG A 165 -2.31 2.02 21.02
C ARG A 165 -2.99 1.50 22.28
N ASP A 166 -3.61 2.39 23.05
CA ASP A 166 -4.38 2.00 24.24
C ASP A 166 -5.55 1.10 23.85
N ALA A 167 -6.22 1.38 22.74
CA ALA A 167 -7.27 0.51 22.20
C ALA A 167 -6.75 -0.87 21.78
N ILE A 168 -5.56 -0.95 21.16
CA ILE A 168 -4.90 -2.22 20.81
C ILE A 168 -4.59 -3.03 22.08
N LEU A 169 -3.97 -2.41 23.08
CA LEU A 169 -3.68 -3.07 24.37
C LEU A 169 -4.96 -3.50 25.09
N ALA A 170 -6.00 -2.66 25.08
CA ALA A 170 -7.29 -3.00 25.67
C ALA A 170 -7.97 -4.19 24.97
N ALA A 171 -7.80 -4.33 23.65
CA ALA A 171 -8.29 -5.49 22.91
C ALA A 171 -7.59 -6.77 23.36
N TYR A 172 -6.26 -6.77 23.44
CA TYR A 172 -5.50 -7.94 23.94
C TYR A 172 -5.83 -8.27 25.40
N ALA A 173 -6.08 -7.26 26.23
CA ALA A 173 -6.34 -7.45 27.66
C ALA A 173 -7.61 -8.28 27.91
N LYS A 174 -8.59 -8.25 27.00
CA LYS A 174 -9.81 -9.07 27.08
C LYS A 174 -9.52 -10.57 27.04
N GLU A 175 -8.42 -10.98 26.43
CA GLU A 175 -8.06 -12.39 26.19
C GLU A 175 -6.80 -12.83 26.94
N ALA A 176 -5.99 -11.89 27.44
CA ALA A 176 -4.70 -12.17 28.06
C ALA A 176 -4.80 -12.88 29.44
N GLY A 177 -5.93 -12.74 30.13
CA GLY A 177 -6.19 -13.37 31.43
C GLY A 177 -5.33 -12.84 32.60
N GLN A 178 -4.37 -11.94 32.36
CA GLN A 178 -3.55 -11.28 33.37
C GLN A 178 -2.98 -9.94 32.87
N PRO A 179 -2.49 -9.06 33.77
CA PRO A 179 -1.88 -7.78 33.39
C PRO A 179 -0.60 -7.95 32.55
N PHE A 180 -0.37 -7.01 31.64
CA PHE A 180 0.84 -6.98 30.83
C PHE A 180 2.10 -6.62 31.62
N SER A 181 3.26 -7.07 31.13
CA SER A 181 4.56 -6.87 31.74
C SER A 181 5.61 -6.54 30.68
N ALA A 182 6.21 -5.36 30.80
CA ALA A 182 7.35 -4.96 29.98
C ALA A 182 8.54 -5.95 30.12
N ALA A 183 8.74 -6.53 31.32
CA ALA A 183 9.82 -7.49 31.54
C ALA A 183 9.60 -8.80 30.76
N ARG A 184 8.36 -9.31 30.71
CA ARG A 184 8.03 -10.48 29.86
C ARG A 184 8.13 -10.14 28.37
N GLY A 185 7.70 -8.94 27.99
CA GLY A 185 7.84 -8.44 26.62
C GLY A 185 9.30 -8.35 26.17
N GLU A 186 10.18 -7.85 27.04
CA GLU A 186 11.63 -7.81 26.77
C GLU A 186 12.22 -9.21 26.65
N ALA A 187 11.85 -10.12 27.55
CA ALA A 187 12.31 -11.50 27.51
C ALA A 187 11.88 -12.19 26.21
N LEU A 188 10.63 -11.98 25.77
CA LEU A 188 10.13 -12.46 24.49
C LEU A 188 10.92 -11.87 23.31
N TYR A 189 11.08 -10.54 23.29
CA TYR A 189 11.82 -9.83 22.23
C TYR A 189 13.24 -10.35 22.05
N ARG A 190 13.94 -10.64 23.15
CA ARG A 190 15.32 -11.13 23.16
C ARG A 190 15.44 -12.65 23.08
N SER A 191 14.32 -13.38 23.12
CA SER A 191 14.34 -14.85 23.11
C SER A 191 14.98 -15.37 21.83
N LYS A 192 15.71 -16.48 21.96
CA LYS A 192 16.25 -17.24 20.83
C LYS A 192 15.38 -18.46 20.59
N ASN A 193 14.94 -18.64 19.35
CA ASN A 193 14.03 -19.67 18.89
C ASN A 193 14.66 -20.42 17.72
N THR A 194 14.19 -21.64 17.50
CA THR A 194 14.74 -22.55 16.48
C THR A 194 13.78 -22.79 15.32
N ALA A 195 12.64 -22.09 15.28
CA ALA A 195 11.62 -22.28 14.24
C ALA A 195 12.11 -21.85 12.85
N SER A 196 12.99 -20.85 12.81
CA SER A 196 13.65 -20.40 11.58
C SER A 196 15.15 -20.24 11.80
N PRO A 197 16.01 -20.80 10.93
CA PRO A 197 17.45 -20.60 11.02
C PRO A 197 17.87 -19.16 10.73
N ASP A 198 17.08 -18.44 9.93
CA ASP A 198 17.37 -17.07 9.52
C ASP A 198 16.75 -16.02 10.45
N PHE A 199 15.78 -16.42 11.28
CA PHE A 199 14.97 -15.52 12.13
C PHE A 199 14.85 -16.07 13.55
N ALA A 200 15.99 -16.26 14.21
CA ALA A 200 16.04 -16.85 15.54
C ALA A 200 15.46 -15.96 16.65
N SER A 201 15.29 -14.65 16.43
CA SER A 201 14.81 -13.70 17.44
C SER A 201 14.12 -12.50 16.81
N CYS A 202 13.25 -11.80 17.54
CA CYS A 202 12.75 -10.49 17.11
C CYS A 202 13.91 -9.50 16.91
N ALA A 203 14.93 -9.60 17.77
CA ALA A 203 16.15 -8.82 17.69
C ALA A 203 17.01 -9.12 16.44
N THR A 204 16.76 -10.23 15.73
CA THR A 204 17.47 -10.52 14.47
C THR A 204 17.21 -9.45 13.41
N CYS A 205 15.98 -8.94 13.32
CA CYS A 205 15.61 -7.87 12.39
C CYS A 205 15.60 -6.49 13.06
N HIS A 206 15.22 -6.40 14.34
CA HIS A 206 15.05 -5.13 15.06
C HIS A 206 16.25 -4.71 15.93
N THR A 207 17.33 -5.49 15.91
CA THR A 207 18.54 -5.32 16.73
C THR A 207 18.31 -5.52 18.24
N ASN A 208 19.39 -5.50 19.04
CA ASN A 208 19.27 -5.56 20.50
C ASN A 208 18.83 -4.23 21.13
N ASP A 209 18.94 -3.13 20.40
CA ASP A 209 18.45 -1.81 20.78
C ASP A 209 17.21 -1.49 19.94
N PRO A 210 15.99 -1.61 20.49
CA PRO A 210 14.77 -1.39 19.70
C PRO A 210 14.60 0.06 19.24
N ALA A 211 15.37 1.01 19.78
CA ALA A 211 15.40 2.40 19.33
C ALA A 211 16.33 2.62 18.12
N ALA A 212 17.20 1.67 17.82
CA ALA A 212 18.02 1.69 16.62
C ALA A 212 17.23 1.24 15.38
N ARG A 213 17.71 1.65 14.21
CA ARG A 213 17.22 1.12 12.94
C ARG A 213 17.66 -0.33 12.78
N GLY A 214 16.69 -1.17 12.45
CA GLY A 214 16.88 -2.56 12.12
C GLY A 214 17.08 -2.77 10.62
N GLN A 215 17.19 -4.04 10.24
CA GLN A 215 17.28 -4.45 8.85
C GLN A 215 16.73 -5.87 8.70
N HIS A 216 15.93 -6.10 7.66
CA HIS A 216 15.41 -7.43 7.38
C HIS A 216 16.56 -8.39 7.04
N ALA A 217 16.66 -9.50 7.77
CA ALA A 217 17.83 -10.38 7.75
C ALA A 217 18.16 -10.97 6.36
N LYS A 218 17.16 -11.15 5.49
CA LYS A 218 17.35 -11.70 4.13
C LYS A 218 17.46 -10.63 3.05
N THR A 219 16.59 -9.63 3.11
CA THR A 219 16.42 -8.67 2.00
C THR A 219 17.32 -7.45 2.16
N GLY A 220 17.85 -7.20 3.37
CA GLY A 220 18.62 -6.00 3.65
C GLY A 220 17.77 -4.73 3.69
N ARG A 221 16.42 -4.84 3.66
CA ARG A 221 15.55 -3.66 3.76
C ARG A 221 15.71 -3.03 5.14
N VAL A 222 15.95 -1.72 5.20
CA VAL A 222 15.99 -0.99 6.47
C VAL A 222 14.62 -1.06 7.15
N ILE A 223 14.62 -1.28 8.45
CA ILE A 223 13.42 -1.28 9.29
C ILE A 223 13.55 -0.12 10.27
N GLU A 224 12.64 0.85 10.19
CA GLU A 224 12.61 1.97 11.15
C GLU A 224 12.43 1.46 12.59
N PRO A 225 12.91 2.18 13.61
CA PRO A 225 12.89 1.74 15.00
C PRO A 225 11.53 1.20 15.44
N VAL A 226 11.55 0.15 16.25
CA VAL A 226 10.33 -0.49 16.78
C VAL A 226 9.96 0.05 18.17
N ALA A 227 10.93 0.64 18.88
CA ALA A 227 10.69 1.42 20.08
C ALA A 227 9.87 2.67 19.76
N VAL A 228 8.94 2.98 20.66
CA VAL A 228 8.01 4.09 20.50
C VAL A 228 8.71 5.43 20.69
N SER A 229 9.72 5.53 21.57
CA SER A 229 10.45 6.79 21.77
C SER A 229 11.14 7.29 20.50
N ALA A 230 11.64 6.36 19.68
CA ALA A 230 12.31 6.65 18.43
C ALA A 230 11.34 6.69 17.23
N ASN A 231 10.21 5.97 17.31
CA ASN A 231 9.17 5.97 16.30
C ASN A 231 7.76 5.98 16.93
N PRO A 232 7.20 7.18 17.22
CA PRO A 232 5.91 7.31 17.90
C PRO A 232 4.72 6.69 17.16
N LYS A 233 4.85 6.46 15.84
CA LYS A 233 3.81 5.83 14.99
C LYS A 233 3.70 4.32 15.20
N ARG A 234 4.61 3.69 15.96
CA ARG A 234 4.53 2.24 16.20
C ARG A 234 3.31 1.90 17.05
N PHE A 235 2.63 0.81 16.69
CA PHE A 235 1.45 0.29 17.38
C PHE A 235 0.25 1.25 17.42
N THR A 236 -0.03 1.95 16.32
CA THR A 236 -1.17 2.89 16.21
C THR A 236 -2.20 2.48 15.16
N ASP A 237 -1.95 1.40 14.42
CA ASP A 237 -2.87 0.81 13.44
C ASP A 237 -3.06 -0.67 13.79
N ALA A 238 -4.24 -1.01 14.31
CA ALA A 238 -4.54 -2.35 14.80
C ALA A 238 -4.44 -3.42 13.70
N ALA A 239 -4.85 -3.08 12.46
CA ALA A 239 -4.80 -4.03 11.35
C ALA A 239 -3.35 -4.32 10.96
N LYS A 240 -2.51 -3.28 10.85
CA LYS A 240 -1.07 -3.46 10.57
C LYS A 240 -0.35 -4.21 11.69
N VAL A 241 -0.68 -3.93 12.95
CA VAL A 241 -0.09 -4.63 14.10
C VAL A 241 -0.42 -6.12 14.05
N GLU A 242 -1.69 -6.48 13.81
CA GLU A 242 -2.11 -7.88 13.71
C GLU A 242 -1.52 -8.60 12.50
N GLU A 243 -1.41 -7.91 11.35
CA GLU A 243 -0.72 -8.43 10.16
C GLU A 243 0.72 -8.81 10.51
N ARG A 244 1.48 -7.89 11.13
CA ARG A 244 2.88 -8.14 11.49
C ARG A 244 3.00 -9.24 12.53
N PHE A 245 2.21 -9.23 13.60
CA PHE A 245 2.26 -10.31 14.60
C PHE A 245 1.92 -11.68 14.01
N THR A 246 0.93 -11.76 13.13
CA THR A 246 0.55 -13.05 12.49
C THR A 246 1.73 -13.64 11.74
N ARG A 247 2.44 -12.83 10.95
CA ARG A 247 3.61 -13.27 10.18
C ARG A 247 4.85 -13.48 11.04
N ASP A 248 5.20 -12.50 11.86
CA ASP A 248 6.48 -12.45 12.56
C ASP A 248 6.52 -13.46 13.71
N CYS A 249 5.40 -13.66 14.43
CA CYS A 249 5.32 -14.71 15.45
C CYS A 249 5.43 -16.10 14.82
N GLN A 250 4.74 -16.34 13.69
CA GLN A 250 4.84 -17.61 12.99
C GLN A 250 6.27 -17.87 12.49
N THR A 251 6.97 -16.83 12.03
CA THR A 251 8.33 -16.91 11.50
C THR A 251 9.37 -17.13 12.59
N VAL A 252 9.30 -16.36 13.68
CA VAL A 252 10.30 -16.39 14.77
C VAL A 252 10.00 -17.52 15.76
N LEU A 253 8.74 -17.70 16.17
CA LEU A 253 8.34 -18.65 17.21
C LEU A 253 7.82 -19.98 16.64
N GLY A 254 7.49 -20.05 15.35
CA GLY A 254 6.87 -21.23 14.74
C GLY A 254 5.38 -21.39 15.08
N ARG A 255 4.78 -20.39 15.75
CA ARG A 255 3.38 -20.38 16.20
C ARG A 255 2.85 -18.96 16.30
N ALA A 256 1.53 -18.82 16.35
CA ALA A 256 0.91 -17.55 16.71
C ALA A 256 1.29 -17.12 18.15
N CYS A 257 1.48 -15.81 18.34
CA CYS A 257 1.56 -15.22 19.67
C CYS A 257 0.17 -15.18 20.31
N SER A 258 0.10 -15.50 21.60
CA SER A 258 -1.08 -15.26 22.43
C SER A 258 -1.35 -13.77 22.63
N ALA A 259 -2.57 -13.41 23.03
CA ALA A 259 -2.92 -12.02 23.36
C ALA A 259 -2.03 -11.44 24.48
N LEU A 260 -1.66 -12.28 25.45
CA LEU A 260 -0.73 -11.92 26.51
C LEU A 260 0.67 -11.56 25.96
N GLU A 261 1.23 -12.41 25.09
CA GLU A 261 2.56 -12.17 24.49
C GLU A 261 2.57 -10.90 23.64
N LYS A 262 1.51 -10.67 22.86
CA LYS A 262 1.35 -9.44 22.06
C LYS A 262 1.29 -8.20 22.96
N GLY A 263 0.47 -8.24 24.02
CA GLY A 263 0.34 -7.13 24.95
C GLY A 263 1.62 -6.86 25.75
N ASP A 264 2.32 -7.90 26.20
CA ASP A 264 3.62 -7.79 26.87
C ASP A 264 4.66 -7.14 25.95
N TYR A 265 4.74 -7.58 24.70
CA TYR A 265 5.65 -7.04 23.68
C TYR A 265 5.39 -5.56 23.40
N VAL A 266 4.13 -5.18 23.14
CA VAL A 266 3.75 -3.77 22.90
C VAL A 266 4.03 -2.93 24.15
N THR A 267 3.76 -3.45 25.35
CA THR A 267 4.04 -2.75 26.62
C THR A 267 5.55 -2.48 26.80
N PHE A 268 6.39 -3.46 26.48
CA PHE A 268 7.85 -3.28 26.50
C PHE A 268 8.31 -2.18 25.54
N LEU A 269 7.87 -2.23 24.29
CA LEU A 269 8.31 -1.28 23.26
C LEU A 269 7.69 0.11 23.40
N ALA A 270 6.52 0.22 24.01
CA ALA A 270 5.93 1.50 24.39
C ALA A 270 6.69 2.19 25.53
N ALA A 271 7.40 1.42 26.36
CA ALA A 271 8.27 1.93 27.42
C ALA A 271 9.72 2.19 26.95
N LYS A 272 10.03 1.92 25.68
CA LYS A 272 11.33 2.16 25.06
C LYS A 272 11.26 3.28 24.06
#